data_AF-A0A534UI19-F1
#
_entry.id   AF-A0A534UI19-F1
#
_cell.length_a   1.000
_cell.length_b   1.000
_cell.length_c   1.000
_cell.angle_alpha   90.00
_cell.angle_beta   90.00
_cell.angle_gamma   90.00
#
_symmetry.space_group_name_H-M   'P 1'
#
loop_
_entity.id
_entity.type
_entity.pdbx_description
1 polymer ?
#
loop_
_entity_poly.entity_id
_entity_poly.type
_entity_poly.pdbx_seq_one_letter_code
_entity_poly.pdbx_strand_id
1 'polypeptide(L)'
;MKHRSDQKGQVLAYSAISMLAFFSLAAVAVDAGRHILVGRETQAVADAMALAGATALARGGTRTDAYQAAIDIAARDRVDGTAPRVTMNDVQVGNWDARLDPRFSSGRSPANAVQTTPKFTINNIFGLWSPTSQVGRVAVAAFAPAPPLPIALCNQPWSSGLTITFKVSNGMSAGNTAAWAIYDPTLTQFPNLSVMVNYLPQTCNGGGMLPPEEVIGSSLLLGNGVGSLFHTACKTSPTGLRQCLPGNTYLLPITSAPCFGPLTGQYAVVGFVTAQIDSVDCDADVITGHAVPDCSTTISACPVPALVR
;
A
#
# COMPACT_ATOMS: atom_id res chain seq x y z
N MET A 1 -70.41 18.29 39.97
CA MET A 1 -69.31 17.32 39.76
C MET A 1 -69.46 16.74 38.37
N LYS A 2 -68.52 17.05 37.47
CA LYS A 2 -68.61 16.79 36.02
C LYS A 2 -68.23 15.33 35.73
N HIS A 3 -69.04 14.62 34.95
CA HIS A 3 -68.92 13.20 34.59
C HIS A 3 -67.48 12.78 34.22
N ARG A 4 -66.83 11.99 35.07
CA ARG A 4 -65.53 11.32 34.80
C ARG A 4 -65.71 9.91 34.20
N SER A 5 -66.93 9.43 34.00
CA SER A 5 -67.23 8.07 33.54
C SER A 5 -66.87 7.83 32.07
N ASP A 6 -66.93 8.85 31.23
CA ASP A 6 -66.88 8.69 29.76
C ASP A 6 -65.48 8.79 29.16
N GLN A 7 -64.44 9.05 29.98
CA GLN A 7 -63.06 9.15 29.49
C GLN A 7 -62.25 7.84 29.62
N LYS A 8 -62.83 6.78 30.19
CA LYS A 8 -62.10 5.53 30.47
C LYS A 8 -61.82 4.68 29.21
N GLY A 9 -62.59 4.85 28.13
CA GLY A 9 -62.40 4.11 26.87
C GLY A 9 -61.40 4.74 25.90
N GLN A 10 -61.19 6.06 25.97
CA GLN A 10 -60.32 6.77 25.02
C GLN A 10 -58.84 6.44 25.24
N VAL A 11 -58.43 6.21 26.49
CA VAL A 11 -57.05 5.84 26.82
C VAL A 11 -56.64 4.55 26.12
N LEU A 12 -57.53 3.54 26.09
CA LEU A 12 -57.26 2.27 25.44
C LEU A 12 -56.99 2.45 23.93
N ALA A 13 -57.80 3.28 23.26
CA ALA A 13 -57.64 3.55 21.83
C ALA A 13 -56.31 4.27 21.53
N TYR A 14 -55.97 5.30 22.32
CA TYR A 14 -54.69 6.00 22.14
C TYR A 14 -53.49 5.10 22.46
N SER A 15 -53.57 4.26 23.50
CA SER A 15 -52.52 3.29 23.82
C SER A 15 -52.32 2.27 22.70
N ALA A 16 -53.39 1.74 22.10
CA ALA A 16 -53.30 0.79 20.99
C ALA A 16 -52.61 1.40 19.75
N ILE A 17 -52.99 2.62 19.38
CA ILE A 17 -52.37 3.35 18.26
C ILE A 17 -50.89 3.64 18.57
N SER A 18 -50.59 4.03 19.81
CA SER A 18 -49.21 4.33 20.24
C SER A 18 -48.32 3.09 20.23
N MET A 19 -48.84 1.93 20.67
CA MET A 19 -48.14 0.65 20.58
C MET A 19 -47.87 0.25 19.12
N LEU A 20 -48.86 0.41 18.24
CA LEU A 20 -48.68 0.10 16.82
C LEU A 20 -47.61 1.00 16.18
N ALA A 21 -47.61 2.29 16.51
CA ALA A 21 -46.56 3.23 16.08
C ALA A 21 -45.19 2.87 16.66
N PHE A 22 -45.13 2.42 17.92
CA PHE A 22 -43.88 1.99 18.53
C PHE A 22 -43.30 0.74 17.85
N PHE A 23 -44.14 -0.27 17.55
CA PHE A 23 -43.71 -1.48 16.85
C PHE A 23 -43.30 -1.21 15.40
N SER A 24 -43.98 -0.30 14.70
CA SER A 24 -43.59 0.06 13.33
C SER A 24 -42.23 0.77 13.31
N LEU A 25 -41.95 1.65 14.27
CA LEU A 25 -40.64 2.27 14.43
C LEU A 25 -39.57 1.26 14.82
N ALA A 26 -39.88 0.30 15.69
CA ALA A 26 -38.97 -0.78 16.07
C ALA A 26 -38.60 -1.66 14.85
N ALA A 27 -39.58 -1.99 14.00
CA ALA A 27 -39.36 -2.74 12.76
C ALA A 27 -38.40 -1.99 11.81
N VAL A 28 -38.60 -0.69 11.62
CA VAL A 28 -37.70 0.15 10.81
C VAL A 28 -36.30 0.20 11.42
N ALA A 29 -36.19 0.29 12.75
CA ALA A 29 -34.90 0.29 13.43
C ALA A 29 -34.11 -1.01 13.23
N VAL A 30 -34.81 -2.16 13.21
CA VAL A 30 -34.18 -3.47 12.94
C VAL A 30 -33.63 -3.55 11.51
N ASP A 31 -34.44 -3.19 10.50
CA ASP A 31 -34.00 -3.21 9.11
C ASP A 31 -32.83 -2.21 8.89
N ALA A 32 -32.93 -1.01 9.46
CA ALA A 32 -31.87 0.00 9.39
C ALA A 32 -30.56 -0.49 10.07
N GLY A 33 -30.67 -1.14 11.23
CA GLY A 33 -29.53 -1.71 11.94
C GLY A 33 -28.79 -2.75 11.09
N ARG A 34 -29.53 -3.64 10.42
CA ARG A 34 -28.95 -4.63 9.51
C ARG A 34 -28.29 -3.99 8.28
N HIS A 35 -28.93 -2.97 7.71
CA HIS A 35 -28.33 -2.18 6.60
C HIS A 35 -26.99 -1.57 6.97
N ILE A 36 -26.88 -1.00 8.18
CA ILE A 36 -25.64 -0.40 8.67
C ILE A 36 -24.58 -1.48 8.88
N LEU A 37 -24.93 -2.62 9.49
CA LEU A 37 -24.01 -3.73 9.72
C LEU A 37 -23.44 -4.26 8.40
N VAL A 38 -24.32 -4.65 7.47
CA VAL A 38 -23.91 -5.17 6.15
C VAL A 38 -23.10 -4.12 5.39
N GLY A 39 -23.44 -2.84 5.51
CA GLY A 39 -22.67 -1.76 4.90
C GLY A 39 -21.24 -1.62 5.42
N ARG A 40 -20.98 -1.99 6.69
CA ARG A 40 -19.62 -2.00 7.27
C ARG A 40 -18.85 -3.24 6.83
N GLU A 41 -19.48 -4.41 6.86
CA GLU A 41 -18.88 -5.66 6.40
C GLU A 41 -18.53 -5.58 4.91
N THR A 42 -19.43 -5.02 4.08
CA THR A 42 -19.20 -4.78 2.65
C THR A 42 -18.03 -3.83 2.42
N GLN A 43 -17.85 -2.81 3.29
CA GLN A 43 -16.72 -1.89 3.19
C GLN A 43 -15.41 -2.61 3.53
N ALA A 44 -15.39 -3.43 4.59
CA ALA A 44 -14.22 -4.21 4.97
C ALA A 44 -13.78 -5.15 3.84
N VAL A 45 -14.74 -5.81 3.17
CA VAL A 45 -14.46 -6.61 1.97
C VAL A 45 -13.88 -5.74 0.87
N ALA A 46 -14.47 -4.58 0.57
CA ALA A 46 -13.96 -3.68 -0.46
C ALA A 46 -12.51 -3.26 -0.17
N ASP A 47 -12.20 -2.86 1.07
CA ASP A 47 -10.86 -2.44 1.46
C ASP A 47 -9.84 -3.59 1.36
N ALA A 48 -10.21 -4.79 1.82
CA ALA A 48 -9.37 -5.98 1.72
C ALA A 48 -9.09 -6.36 0.26
N MET A 49 -10.12 -6.34 -0.59
CA MET A 49 -9.99 -6.60 -2.03
C MET A 49 -9.06 -5.61 -2.72
N ALA A 50 -9.28 -4.31 -2.51
CA ALA A 50 -8.46 -3.27 -3.10
C ALA A 50 -7.00 -3.42 -2.65
N LEU A 51 -6.76 -3.64 -1.36
CA LEU A 51 -5.42 -3.82 -0.80
C LEU A 51 -4.71 -5.05 -1.36
N ALA A 52 -5.39 -6.20 -1.44
CA ALA A 52 -4.82 -7.42 -2.00
C ALA A 52 -4.42 -7.25 -3.47
N GLY A 53 -5.30 -6.63 -4.27
CA GLY A 53 -5.03 -6.31 -5.66
C GLY A 53 -3.84 -5.35 -5.83
N ALA A 54 -3.82 -4.26 -5.04
CA ALA A 54 -2.71 -3.30 -5.07
C ALA A 54 -1.39 -3.93 -4.62
N THR A 55 -1.42 -4.84 -3.65
CA THR A 55 -0.24 -5.58 -3.18
C THR A 55 0.31 -6.51 -4.27
N ALA A 56 -0.58 -7.17 -5.03
CA ALA A 56 -0.15 -8.01 -6.15
C ALA A 56 0.56 -7.20 -7.24
N LEU A 57 0.04 -6.00 -7.57
CA LEU A 57 0.72 -5.07 -8.47
C LEU A 57 2.06 -4.61 -7.92
N ALA A 58 2.11 -4.20 -6.65
CA ALA A 58 3.34 -3.76 -5.99
C ALA A 58 4.45 -4.82 -5.98
N ARG A 59 4.10 -6.11 -6.11
CA ARG A 59 5.04 -7.24 -6.23
C ARG A 59 5.49 -7.51 -7.67
N GLY A 60 5.15 -6.64 -8.62
CA GLY A 60 5.43 -6.82 -10.06
C GLY A 60 4.44 -7.75 -10.75
N GLY A 61 3.30 -8.05 -10.12
CA GLY A 61 2.24 -8.86 -10.73
C GLY A 61 1.56 -8.14 -11.89
N THR A 62 0.98 -8.92 -12.80
CA THR A 62 0.17 -8.39 -13.90
C THR A 62 -1.18 -7.89 -13.39
N ARG A 63 -1.92 -7.19 -14.27
CA ARG A 63 -3.31 -6.82 -14.00
C ARG A 63 -4.17 -8.05 -13.67
N THR A 64 -3.91 -9.17 -14.33
CA THR A 64 -4.59 -10.45 -14.07
C THR A 64 -4.30 -10.96 -12.65
N ASP A 65 -3.07 -10.86 -12.18
CA ASP A 65 -2.70 -11.26 -10.82
C ASP A 65 -3.39 -10.38 -9.78
N ALA A 66 -3.50 -9.08 -10.05
CA ALA A 66 -4.25 -8.15 -9.21
C ALA A 66 -5.75 -8.47 -9.14
N TYR A 67 -6.37 -8.85 -10.27
CA TYR A 67 -7.75 -9.31 -10.30
C TYR A 67 -7.95 -10.57 -9.46
N GLN A 68 -7.09 -11.58 -9.62
CA GLN A 68 -7.19 -12.84 -8.89
C GLN A 68 -6.98 -12.63 -7.40
N ALA A 69 -5.95 -11.86 -7.00
CA ALA A 69 -5.69 -11.56 -5.59
C ALA A 69 -6.88 -10.86 -4.91
N ALA A 70 -7.55 -9.94 -5.61
CA ALA A 70 -8.74 -9.27 -5.09
C ALA A 70 -9.95 -10.21 -4.98
N ILE A 71 -10.14 -11.15 -5.90
CA ILE A 71 -11.24 -12.12 -5.83
C ILE A 71 -10.98 -13.18 -4.75
N ASP A 72 -9.74 -13.65 -4.64
CA ASP A 72 -9.34 -14.68 -3.67
C ASP A 72 -9.50 -14.21 -2.21
N ILE A 73 -9.22 -12.94 -1.94
CA ILE A 73 -9.44 -12.39 -0.59
C ILE A 73 -10.93 -12.23 -0.28
N ALA A 74 -11.74 -11.80 -1.26
CA ALA A 74 -13.19 -11.70 -1.10
C ALA A 74 -13.84 -13.06 -0.77
N ALA A 75 -13.34 -14.15 -1.34
CA ALA A 75 -13.84 -15.50 -1.07
C ALA A 75 -13.61 -15.97 0.38
N ARG A 76 -12.68 -15.35 1.11
CA ARG A 76 -12.35 -15.67 2.50
C ARG A 76 -13.19 -14.86 3.50
N ASP A 77 -13.74 -13.74 3.07
CA ASP A 77 -14.57 -12.88 3.90
C ASP A 77 -16.04 -13.30 3.90
N ARG A 78 -16.79 -12.70 4.84
CA ARG A 78 -18.23 -12.92 5.00
C ARG A 78 -18.95 -11.59 5.18
N VAL A 79 -20.12 -11.50 4.57
CA VAL A 79 -21.07 -10.40 4.76
C VAL A 79 -22.43 -11.02 5.06
N ASP A 80 -23.02 -10.65 6.19
CA ASP A 80 -24.27 -11.23 6.70
C ASP A 80 -24.21 -12.77 6.78
N GLY A 81 -23.04 -13.32 7.13
CA GLY A 81 -22.77 -14.76 7.19
C GLY A 81 -22.62 -15.47 5.84
N THR A 82 -22.71 -14.75 4.71
CA THR A 82 -22.63 -15.31 3.36
C THR A 82 -21.34 -14.90 2.65
N ALA A 83 -20.89 -15.72 1.68
CA ALA A 83 -19.73 -15.37 0.86
C ALA A 83 -20.10 -14.21 -0.09
N PRO A 84 -19.22 -13.21 -0.25
CA PRO A 84 -19.34 -12.21 -1.30
C PRO A 84 -19.41 -12.83 -2.69
N ARG A 85 -20.46 -12.50 -3.46
CA ARG A 85 -20.47 -12.79 -4.89
C ARG A 85 -19.79 -11.64 -5.62
N VAL A 86 -18.48 -11.75 -5.79
CA VAL A 86 -17.68 -10.75 -6.50
C VAL A 86 -17.20 -11.30 -7.83
N THR A 87 -17.20 -10.44 -8.85
CA THR A 87 -16.79 -10.76 -10.22
C THR A 87 -15.65 -9.84 -10.66
N MET A 88 -15.00 -10.16 -11.78
CA MET A 88 -13.97 -9.28 -12.36
C MET A 88 -14.50 -7.88 -12.68
N ASN A 89 -15.81 -7.72 -12.95
CA ASN A 89 -16.41 -6.41 -13.23
C ASN A 89 -16.45 -5.49 -11.99
N ASP A 90 -16.37 -6.07 -10.80
CA ASP A 90 -16.34 -5.34 -9.54
C ASP A 90 -14.92 -4.90 -9.17
N VAL A 91 -13.92 -5.23 -9.98
CA VAL A 91 -12.51 -4.85 -9.78
C VAL A 91 -12.05 -4.03 -10.98
N GLN A 92 -11.35 -2.95 -10.74
CA GLN A 92 -10.73 -2.13 -11.77
C GLN A 92 -9.27 -1.87 -11.39
N VAL A 93 -8.35 -2.31 -12.23
CA VAL A 93 -6.94 -1.98 -12.09
C VAL A 93 -6.68 -0.66 -12.82
N GLY A 94 -5.82 0.20 -12.29
CA GLY A 94 -5.59 1.52 -12.86
C GLY A 94 -4.45 2.25 -12.19
N ASN A 95 -4.42 3.56 -12.41
CA ASN A 95 -3.49 4.46 -11.76
C ASN A 95 -4.24 5.39 -10.81
N TRP A 96 -3.65 5.63 -9.64
CA TRP A 96 -4.06 6.64 -8.69
C TRP A 96 -2.98 7.72 -8.55
N ASP A 97 -3.39 8.97 -8.68
CA ASP A 97 -2.57 10.15 -8.45
C ASP A 97 -3.39 11.20 -7.68
N ALA A 98 -2.86 11.65 -6.53
CA ALA A 98 -3.50 12.65 -5.66
C ALA A 98 -3.68 14.01 -6.34
N ARG A 99 -2.88 14.31 -7.38
CA ARG A 99 -2.82 15.60 -8.06
C ARG A 99 -3.78 15.71 -9.24
N LEU A 100 -4.34 14.58 -9.70
CA LEU A 100 -5.21 14.52 -10.88
C LEU A 100 -6.68 14.38 -10.48
N ASP A 101 -7.57 14.79 -11.39
CA ASP A 101 -9.03 14.61 -11.28
C ASP A 101 -9.56 13.91 -12.54
N PRO A 102 -10.16 12.70 -12.44
CA PRO A 102 -10.35 11.91 -11.22
C PRO A 102 -9.03 11.43 -10.63
N ARG A 103 -8.94 11.22 -9.31
CA ARG A 103 -7.70 10.71 -8.70
C ARG A 103 -7.34 9.31 -9.20
N PHE A 104 -8.33 8.44 -9.38
CA PHE A 104 -8.18 7.11 -9.96
C PHE A 104 -8.63 7.07 -11.44
N SER A 105 -7.89 6.36 -12.29
CA SER A 105 -8.32 6.05 -13.66
C SER A 105 -7.80 4.69 -14.13
N SER A 106 -8.69 3.87 -14.67
CA SER A 106 -8.37 2.54 -15.20
C SER A 106 -7.54 2.56 -16.48
N GLY A 107 -7.58 3.65 -17.24
CA GLY A 107 -6.88 3.82 -18.52
C GLY A 107 -5.48 4.44 -18.41
N ARG A 108 -5.07 4.87 -17.22
CA ARG A 108 -3.73 5.44 -17.00
C ARG A 108 -2.70 4.34 -16.72
N SER A 109 -1.51 4.53 -17.29
CA SER A 109 -0.33 3.68 -17.07
C SER A 109 0.82 4.53 -16.51
N PRO A 110 1.71 3.95 -15.68
CA PRO A 110 1.65 2.57 -15.15
C PRO A 110 0.53 2.37 -14.13
N ALA A 111 0.10 1.13 -13.94
CA ALA A 111 -1.00 0.80 -13.03
C ALA A 111 -0.46 0.62 -11.59
N ASN A 112 -0.73 1.59 -10.71
CA ASN A 112 -0.29 1.57 -9.32
C ASN A 112 -1.44 1.39 -8.31
N ALA A 113 -2.66 1.14 -8.77
CA ALA A 113 -3.83 1.13 -7.91
C ALA A 113 -4.90 0.13 -8.38
N VAL A 114 -5.70 -0.32 -7.41
CA VAL A 114 -6.88 -1.15 -7.63
C VAL A 114 -8.08 -0.51 -6.96
N GLN A 115 -9.13 -0.29 -7.72
CA GLN A 115 -10.45 0.09 -7.25
C GLN A 115 -11.37 -1.13 -7.23
N THR A 116 -12.14 -1.29 -6.17
CA THR A 116 -13.09 -2.40 -6.05
C THR A 116 -14.45 -1.90 -5.63
N THR A 117 -15.50 -2.49 -6.18
CA THR A 117 -16.90 -2.09 -5.97
C THR A 117 -17.78 -3.30 -5.66
N PRO A 118 -17.55 -4.04 -4.55
CA PRO A 118 -18.40 -5.17 -4.21
C PRO A 118 -19.83 -4.71 -3.90
N LYS A 119 -20.80 -5.55 -4.28
CA LYS A 119 -22.24 -5.30 -4.09
C LYS A 119 -22.91 -6.50 -3.44
N PHE A 120 -23.76 -6.23 -2.46
CA PHE A 120 -24.48 -7.25 -1.70
C PHE A 120 -25.96 -6.98 -1.67
N THR A 121 -26.76 -8.02 -1.83
CA THR A 121 -28.22 -7.94 -1.72
C THR A 121 -28.64 -8.45 -0.35
N ILE A 122 -29.35 -7.62 0.40
CA ILE A 122 -29.91 -7.93 1.71
C ILE A 122 -31.41 -8.17 1.54
N ASN A 123 -31.93 -9.20 2.20
CA ASN A 123 -33.37 -9.40 2.32
C ASN A 123 -33.88 -8.59 3.51
N ASN A 124 -34.73 -7.58 3.30
CA ASN A 124 -35.31 -6.80 4.39
C ASN A 124 -36.29 -7.68 5.18
N ILE A 125 -36.30 -7.57 6.51
CA ILE A 125 -37.15 -8.41 7.36
C ILE A 125 -38.59 -7.92 7.31
N PHE A 126 -38.79 -6.60 7.41
CA PHE A 126 -40.12 -6.00 7.37
C PHE A 126 -40.46 -5.41 6.00
N GLY A 127 -39.43 -5.07 5.20
CA GLY A 127 -39.57 -4.89 3.76
C GLY A 127 -40.62 -3.85 3.34
N LEU A 128 -40.75 -2.77 4.12
CA LEU A 128 -41.85 -1.80 4.01
C LEU A 128 -42.11 -1.29 2.57
N TRP A 129 -41.05 -1.21 1.76
CA TRP A 129 -41.09 -0.71 0.38
C TRP A 129 -40.45 -1.66 -0.64
N SER A 130 -39.65 -2.63 -0.18
CA SER A 130 -39.01 -3.64 -1.02
C SER A 130 -38.57 -4.82 -0.16
N PRO A 131 -38.77 -6.08 -0.61
CA PRO A 131 -38.28 -7.26 0.10
C PRO A 131 -36.75 -7.36 0.09
N THR A 132 -36.08 -6.65 -0.83
CA THR A 132 -34.61 -6.68 -0.95
C THR A 132 -34.02 -5.30 -1.18
N SER A 133 -32.79 -5.10 -0.74
CA SER A 133 -32.04 -3.88 -0.97
C SER A 133 -30.58 -4.20 -1.26
N GLN A 134 -29.95 -3.42 -2.12
CA GLN A 134 -28.54 -3.63 -2.49
C GLN A 134 -27.65 -2.60 -1.78
N VAL A 135 -26.56 -3.09 -1.19
CA VAL A 135 -25.52 -2.28 -0.56
C VAL A 135 -24.24 -2.46 -1.36
N GLY A 136 -23.79 -1.38 -1.98
CA GLY A 136 -22.49 -1.30 -2.65
C GLY A 136 -21.52 -0.44 -1.85
N ARG A 137 -20.25 -0.80 -1.87
CA ARG A 137 -19.15 0.04 -1.35
C ARG A 137 -18.04 0.13 -2.37
N VAL A 138 -17.28 1.21 -2.31
CA VAL A 138 -16.13 1.45 -3.18
C VAL A 138 -14.91 1.63 -2.29
N ALA A 139 -13.82 0.97 -2.66
CA ALA A 139 -12.52 1.16 -2.06
C ALA A 139 -11.47 1.33 -3.17
N VAL A 140 -10.44 2.13 -2.89
CA VAL A 140 -9.29 2.28 -3.76
C VAL A 140 -8.04 2.13 -2.90
N ALA A 141 -7.20 1.18 -3.25
CA ALA A 141 -5.87 1.05 -2.68
C ALA A 141 -4.86 1.35 -3.79
N ALA A 142 -3.85 2.14 -3.44
CA ALA A 142 -2.75 2.47 -4.31
C ALA A 142 -1.46 2.19 -3.55
N PHE A 143 -0.44 1.73 -4.26
CA PHE A 143 0.92 1.79 -3.75
C PHE A 143 1.60 3.01 -4.35
N ALA A 144 2.32 3.74 -3.51
CA ALA A 144 3.24 4.73 -4.00
C ALA A 144 4.54 4.00 -4.37
N PRO A 145 5.14 4.26 -5.55
CA PRO A 145 6.53 3.91 -5.75
C PRO A 145 7.33 4.59 -4.62
N ALA A 146 8.23 3.85 -3.99
CA ALA A 146 8.95 4.39 -2.85
C ALA A 146 9.68 5.69 -3.20
N PRO A 147 9.90 6.55 -2.20
CA PRO A 147 10.76 7.71 -2.37
C PRO A 147 12.09 7.24 -3.00
N PRO A 148 12.55 7.94 -4.05
CA PRO A 148 13.60 7.42 -4.88
C PRO A 148 14.93 7.50 -4.13
N LEU A 149 15.43 6.32 -3.76
CA LEU A 149 16.83 6.17 -3.37
C LEU A 149 17.48 5.33 -4.45
N PRO A 150 18.51 5.86 -5.13
CA PRO A 150 19.25 5.12 -6.14
C PRO A 150 20.18 4.08 -5.51
N ILE A 151 19.66 3.26 -4.61
CA ILE A 151 20.39 2.28 -3.84
C ILE A 151 19.75 0.93 -4.11
N ALA A 152 20.55 -0.03 -4.56
CA ALA A 152 20.14 -1.42 -4.65
C ALA A 152 20.96 -2.28 -3.69
N LEU A 153 20.32 -3.32 -3.19
CA LEU A 153 20.85 -4.25 -2.22
C LEU A 153 21.29 -5.54 -2.93
N CYS A 154 22.30 -6.20 -2.37
CA CYS A 154 22.73 -7.52 -2.82
C CYS A 154 21.79 -8.63 -2.29
N ASN A 155 21.92 -9.84 -2.84
CA ASN A 155 21.08 -10.99 -2.49
C ASN A 155 21.50 -11.63 -1.15
N GLN A 156 20.89 -11.20 -0.06
CA GLN A 156 20.99 -11.85 1.26
C GLN A 156 19.66 -11.75 2.02
N PRO A 157 19.43 -12.62 3.02
CA PRO A 157 18.29 -12.46 3.91
C PRO A 157 18.42 -11.19 4.75
N TRP A 158 17.52 -10.24 4.54
CA TRP A 158 17.47 -8.99 5.29
C TRP A 158 16.48 -9.12 6.45
N SER A 159 16.95 -9.56 7.62
CA SER A 159 16.16 -9.64 8.86
C SER A 159 16.76 -8.74 9.95
N SER A 160 15.93 -7.89 10.59
CA SER A 160 16.22 -6.99 11.73
C SER A 160 17.66 -6.43 11.82
N GLY A 161 17.81 -5.14 11.53
CA GLY A 161 19.10 -4.44 11.53
C GLY A 161 19.77 -4.51 10.16
N LEU A 162 19.59 -3.45 9.36
CA LEU A 162 20.06 -3.33 7.98
C LEU A 162 21.26 -2.38 7.93
N THR A 163 22.47 -2.90 7.91
CA THR A 163 23.65 -2.06 7.64
C THR A 163 23.88 -1.98 6.13
N ILE A 164 23.54 -0.84 5.53
CA ILE A 164 23.77 -0.51 4.12
C ILE A 164 25.18 0.09 4.01
N THR A 165 26.16 -0.76 3.67
CA THR A 165 27.54 -0.31 3.57
C THR A 165 27.96 -0.21 2.11
N PHE A 166 28.46 0.97 1.74
CA PHE A 166 29.11 1.22 0.47
C PHE A 166 30.62 1.17 0.70
N LYS A 167 31.37 0.34 -0.04
CA LYS A 167 32.83 0.49 -0.10
C LYS A 167 33.31 0.63 -1.53
N VAL A 168 34.09 1.68 -1.72
CA VAL A 168 34.75 2.11 -2.96
C VAL A 168 35.76 1.10 -3.50
N SER A 169 36.14 0.09 -2.72
CA SER A 169 37.12 -0.89 -3.17
C SER A 169 36.49 -1.94 -4.08
N ASN A 170 36.97 -2.03 -5.32
CA ASN A 170 36.76 -3.16 -6.25
C ASN A 170 37.33 -4.51 -5.75
N GLY A 171 37.65 -4.62 -4.46
CA GLY A 171 38.14 -5.85 -3.82
C GLY A 171 37.01 -6.63 -3.14
N MET A 172 37.31 -7.87 -2.76
CA MET A 172 36.46 -8.72 -1.92
C MET A 172 36.43 -8.16 -0.48
N SER A 173 35.72 -7.06 -0.29
CA SER A 173 35.59 -6.42 1.01
C SER A 173 34.34 -6.95 1.68
N ALA A 174 34.50 -7.53 2.87
CA ALA A 174 33.46 -8.13 3.73
C ALA A 174 32.37 -7.15 4.24
N GLY A 175 32.07 -6.10 3.48
CA GLY A 175 31.05 -5.09 3.80
C GLY A 175 30.34 -4.48 2.60
N ASN A 176 30.53 -4.94 1.36
CA ASN A 176 29.70 -4.44 0.25
C ASN A 176 28.33 -5.10 0.28
N THR A 177 27.33 -4.38 0.78
CA THR A 177 25.96 -4.87 0.88
C THR A 177 24.98 -4.09 0.00
N ALA A 178 25.43 -2.95 -0.53
CA ALA A 178 24.65 -2.10 -1.42
C ALA A 178 25.51 -1.39 -2.47
N ALA A 179 24.89 -0.98 -3.56
CA ALA A 179 25.51 -0.20 -4.62
C ALA A 179 24.56 0.89 -5.12
N TRP A 180 25.13 1.88 -5.81
CA TRP A 180 24.32 2.84 -6.53
C TRP A 180 23.60 2.15 -7.69
N ALA A 181 22.32 2.42 -7.86
CA ALA A 181 21.45 1.85 -8.87
C ALA A 181 21.00 2.94 -9.85
N ILE A 182 20.92 2.56 -11.12
CA ILE A 182 20.34 3.39 -12.16
C ILE A 182 19.19 2.66 -12.81
N TYR A 183 18.11 3.41 -12.93
CA TYR A 183 16.80 2.94 -13.37
C TYR A 183 16.56 3.27 -14.86
N ASP A 184 17.63 3.30 -15.65
CA ASP A 184 17.56 3.46 -17.11
C ASP A 184 17.96 2.14 -17.77
N PRO A 185 17.00 1.39 -18.35
CA PRO A 185 17.26 0.09 -18.94
C PRO A 185 18.05 0.17 -20.26
N THR A 186 18.24 1.38 -20.82
CA THR A 186 18.99 1.56 -22.08
C THR A 186 20.50 1.59 -21.85
N LEU A 187 20.95 1.76 -20.60
CA LEU A 187 22.35 1.86 -20.25
C LEU A 187 22.95 0.48 -19.98
N THR A 188 24.08 0.18 -20.63
CA THR A 188 24.85 -1.06 -20.43
C THR A 188 26.09 -0.87 -19.55
N GLN A 189 26.44 0.38 -19.24
CA GLN A 189 27.59 0.76 -18.42
C GLN A 189 27.20 1.87 -17.46
N PHE A 190 27.67 1.76 -16.22
CA PHE A 190 27.34 2.74 -15.18
C PHE A 190 27.87 4.13 -15.64
N PRO A 191 26.99 5.12 -15.83
CA PRO A 191 27.34 6.47 -16.21
C PRO A 191 27.97 7.22 -15.03
N ASN A 192 28.11 8.53 -15.18
CA ASN A 192 28.59 9.38 -14.10
C ASN A 192 27.53 9.56 -12.98
N LEU A 193 28.03 10.04 -11.84
CA LEU A 193 27.24 10.28 -10.64
C LEU A 193 26.19 11.39 -10.76
N SER A 194 26.34 12.30 -11.71
CA SER A 194 25.40 13.41 -11.91
C SER A 194 24.01 12.92 -12.30
N VAL A 195 23.93 11.80 -13.02
CA VAL A 195 22.66 11.14 -13.34
C VAL A 195 21.99 10.58 -12.09
N MET A 196 22.79 10.01 -11.18
CA MET A 196 22.29 9.42 -9.94
C MET A 196 21.70 10.47 -8.99
N VAL A 197 22.32 11.66 -8.89
CA VAL A 197 21.81 12.76 -8.05
C VAL A 197 20.40 13.19 -8.47
N ASN A 198 20.03 13.03 -9.74
CA ASN A 198 18.68 13.35 -10.18
C ASN A 198 17.62 12.47 -9.51
N TYR A 199 17.94 11.21 -9.19
CA TYR A 199 17.03 10.31 -8.48
C TYR A 199 16.95 10.58 -6.99
N LEU A 200 17.82 11.39 -6.39
CA LEU A 200 17.68 11.73 -4.97
C LEU A 200 16.47 12.66 -4.76
N PRO A 201 15.83 12.63 -3.57
CA PRO A 201 14.77 13.58 -3.23
C PRO A 201 15.26 15.03 -3.32
N GLN A 202 14.39 15.96 -3.73
CA GLN A 202 14.74 17.40 -3.78
C GLN A 202 15.11 17.93 -2.39
N THR A 203 14.50 17.39 -1.33
CA THR A 203 14.84 17.69 0.07
C THR A 203 16.29 17.30 0.42
N CYS A 204 16.89 16.40 -0.35
CA CYS A 204 18.27 15.95 -0.20
C CYS A 204 19.23 16.59 -1.24
N ASN A 205 18.83 17.73 -1.84
CA ASN A 205 19.48 18.38 -2.99
C ASN A 205 19.59 17.49 -4.25
N GLY A 206 18.69 16.53 -4.38
CA GLY A 206 18.54 15.76 -5.61
C GLY A 206 17.69 16.46 -6.66
N GLY A 207 17.60 15.85 -7.83
CA GLY A 207 16.70 16.31 -8.90
C GLY A 207 15.21 16.01 -8.65
N GLY A 208 14.91 15.05 -7.75
CA GLY A 208 13.54 14.59 -7.50
C GLY A 208 12.94 13.76 -8.63
N MET A 209 13.78 13.22 -9.51
CA MET A 209 13.35 12.34 -10.58
C MET A 209 12.81 11.05 -9.97
N LEU A 210 11.58 10.71 -10.31
CA LEU A 210 11.00 9.44 -9.94
C LEU A 210 11.56 8.36 -10.89
N PRO A 211 12.21 7.31 -10.36
CA PRO A 211 12.62 6.19 -11.17
C PRO A 211 11.38 5.51 -11.74
N PRO A 212 11.49 4.86 -12.92
CA PRO A 212 10.47 3.96 -13.39
C PRO A 212 10.15 2.89 -12.34
N GLU A 213 8.94 2.36 -12.43
CA GLU A 213 8.51 1.27 -11.56
C GLU A 213 9.35 0.02 -11.87
N GLU A 214 10.13 -0.41 -10.88
CA GLU A 214 10.92 -1.63 -10.97
C GLU A 214 10.04 -2.84 -10.67
N VAL A 215 10.17 -3.88 -11.48
CA VAL A 215 9.45 -5.14 -11.33
C VAL A 215 10.44 -6.26 -11.07
N ILE A 216 10.04 -7.30 -10.34
CA ILE A 216 10.87 -8.48 -10.18
C ILE A 216 11.21 -9.05 -11.56
N GLY A 217 12.50 -9.30 -11.81
CA GLY A 217 13.03 -9.73 -13.10
C GLY A 217 13.54 -8.60 -13.99
N SER A 218 13.24 -7.32 -13.70
CA SER A 218 13.89 -6.19 -14.37
C SER A 218 15.38 -6.19 -14.05
N SER A 219 16.19 -5.65 -14.96
CA SER A 219 17.64 -5.59 -14.78
C SER A 219 18.08 -4.18 -14.40
N LEU A 220 18.69 -4.05 -13.22
CA LEU A 220 19.25 -2.80 -12.71
C LEU A 220 20.74 -2.75 -12.97
N LEU A 221 21.20 -1.57 -13.40
CA LEU A 221 22.61 -1.29 -13.58
C LEU A 221 23.20 -0.75 -12.27
N LEU A 222 24.17 -1.49 -11.72
CA LEU A 222 24.81 -1.19 -10.46
C LEU A 222 26.22 -0.63 -10.66
N GLY A 223 26.53 0.39 -9.87
CA GLY A 223 27.84 1.03 -9.80
C GLY A 223 28.35 0.99 -8.38
N ASN A 224 29.21 0.02 -8.08
CA ASN A 224 29.83 -0.07 -6.77
C ASN A 224 30.76 1.12 -6.52
N GLY A 225 30.45 1.94 -5.51
CA GLY A 225 31.38 2.94 -4.97
C GLY A 225 31.97 3.91 -6.00
N VAL A 226 31.30 4.18 -7.13
CA VAL A 226 31.84 5.06 -8.15
C VAL A 226 31.67 6.52 -7.72
N GLY A 227 32.64 7.07 -6.98
CA GLY A 227 32.90 8.52 -6.86
C GLY A 227 32.29 9.28 -5.68
N SER A 228 32.63 10.59 -5.61
CA SER A 228 32.58 11.45 -4.42
C SER A 228 31.20 11.88 -3.92
N LEU A 229 30.08 11.24 -4.31
CA LEU A 229 28.75 11.71 -3.87
C LEU A 229 28.57 11.66 -2.36
N PHE A 230 29.09 10.62 -1.68
CA PHE A 230 29.11 10.60 -0.21
C PHE A 230 30.00 11.69 0.39
N HIS A 231 30.99 12.21 -0.33
CA HIS A 231 31.82 13.28 0.20
C HIS A 231 31.24 14.67 -0.11
N THR A 232 30.74 14.88 -1.32
CA THR A 232 30.24 16.17 -1.81
C THR A 232 28.78 16.40 -1.42
N ALA A 233 27.86 15.44 -1.64
CA ALA A 233 26.43 15.61 -1.32
C ALA A 233 26.08 15.33 0.14
N CYS A 234 26.94 14.61 0.88
CA CYS A 234 26.69 14.30 2.29
C CYS A 234 27.21 15.38 3.26
N LYS A 235 28.36 16.02 2.96
CA LYS A 235 29.05 16.93 3.90
C LYS A 235 28.77 18.42 3.70
N THR A 236 28.53 18.90 2.48
CA THR A 236 28.64 20.35 2.18
C THR A 236 27.31 21.11 2.14
N SER A 237 26.20 20.56 2.66
CA SER A 237 24.90 21.24 2.57
C SER A 237 24.05 21.08 3.84
N PRO A 238 23.31 22.13 4.28
CA PRO A 238 22.29 22.04 5.35
C PRO A 238 21.06 21.20 4.97
N THR A 239 21.06 20.63 3.77
CA THR A 239 20.07 19.69 3.22
C THR A 239 20.77 18.44 2.64
N GLY A 240 21.97 18.10 3.13
CA GLY A 240 22.74 16.94 2.64
C GLY A 240 22.11 15.60 3.04
N LEU A 241 22.62 14.50 2.47
CA LEU A 241 22.11 13.14 2.74
C LEU A 241 22.02 12.83 4.24
N ARG A 242 22.98 13.32 5.03
CA ARG A 242 23.04 13.14 6.49
C ARG A 242 21.85 13.74 7.24
N GLN A 243 21.23 14.78 6.72
CA GLN A 243 20.10 15.46 7.37
C GLN A 243 18.77 15.04 6.76
N CYS A 244 18.77 14.61 5.50
CA CYS A 244 17.55 14.34 4.75
C CYS A 244 17.09 12.87 4.79
N LEU A 245 18.01 11.91 4.85
CA LEU A 245 17.65 10.48 4.83
C LEU A 245 17.19 9.92 6.17
N PRO A 246 17.83 10.24 7.32
CA PRO A 246 17.45 9.64 8.60
C PRO A 246 15.98 9.88 8.97
N GLY A 247 15.33 8.85 9.53
CA GLY A 247 13.93 8.86 9.94
C GLY A 247 12.93 8.53 8.83
N ASN A 248 13.36 8.52 7.56
CA ASN A 248 12.48 8.21 6.42
C ASN A 248 12.56 6.73 6.02
N THR A 249 11.45 6.23 5.48
CA THR A 249 11.29 4.85 5.02
C THR A 249 11.32 4.78 3.50
N TYR A 250 12.07 3.82 2.96
CA TYR A 250 12.30 3.63 1.54
C TYR A 250 12.12 2.15 1.16
N LEU A 251 11.63 1.89 -0.06
CA LEU A 251 11.63 0.55 -0.65
C LEU A 251 12.89 0.42 -1.50
N LEU A 252 13.73 -0.54 -1.15
CA LEU A 252 15.00 -0.78 -1.83
C LEU A 252 14.92 -2.09 -2.62
N PRO A 253 15.30 -2.11 -3.91
CA PRO A 253 15.38 -3.33 -4.69
C PRO A 253 16.51 -4.23 -4.18
N ILE A 254 16.21 -5.51 -4.06
CA ILE A 254 17.19 -6.58 -3.85
C ILE A 254 17.51 -7.15 -5.23
N THR A 255 18.79 -7.22 -5.57
CA THR A 255 19.26 -7.72 -6.86
C THR A 255 19.86 -9.11 -6.72
N SER A 256 20.02 -9.82 -7.83
CA SER A 256 20.70 -11.13 -7.90
C SER A 256 22.21 -11.05 -7.65
N ALA A 257 22.76 -9.85 -7.41
CA ALA A 257 24.17 -9.63 -7.18
C ALA A 257 24.66 -10.35 -5.90
N PRO A 258 25.81 -11.03 -5.94
CA PRO A 258 26.38 -11.66 -4.76
C PRO A 258 26.85 -10.61 -3.74
N CYS A 259 26.44 -10.76 -2.49
CA CYS A 259 26.90 -9.90 -1.40
C CYS A 259 28.40 -10.05 -1.13
N PHE A 260 29.01 -9.00 -0.58
CA PHE A 260 30.44 -8.95 -0.20
C PHE A 260 31.42 -9.05 -1.38
N GLY A 261 30.90 -9.03 -2.62
CA GLY A 261 31.66 -8.92 -3.86
C GLY A 261 31.59 -7.51 -4.47
N PRO A 262 32.20 -7.32 -5.65
CA PRO A 262 32.01 -6.10 -6.43
C PRO A 262 30.59 -6.05 -7.01
N LEU A 263 29.78 -5.10 -6.52
CA LEU A 263 28.40 -4.86 -6.98
C LEU A 263 28.38 -3.94 -8.22
N THR A 264 29.10 -4.34 -9.27
CA THR A 264 29.22 -3.59 -10.52
C THR A 264 28.69 -4.42 -11.68
N GLY A 265 27.90 -3.80 -12.55
CA GLY A 265 27.29 -4.46 -13.71
C GLY A 265 25.78 -4.54 -13.61
N GLN A 266 25.17 -5.33 -14.49
CA GLN A 266 23.72 -5.42 -14.61
C GLN A 266 23.21 -6.68 -13.88
N TYR A 267 22.27 -6.50 -12.96
CA TYR A 267 21.73 -7.57 -12.13
C TYR A 267 20.19 -7.53 -12.11
N ALA A 268 19.57 -8.70 -12.08
CA ALA A 268 18.12 -8.80 -12.04
C ALA A 268 17.59 -8.46 -10.65
N VAL A 269 16.48 -7.73 -10.55
CA VAL A 269 15.75 -7.51 -9.31
C VAL A 269 15.08 -8.83 -8.91
N VAL A 270 15.42 -9.34 -7.72
CA VAL A 270 14.86 -10.58 -7.17
C VAL A 270 13.79 -10.32 -6.11
N GLY A 271 13.71 -9.09 -5.59
CA GLY A 271 12.72 -8.71 -4.60
C GLY A 271 12.91 -7.27 -4.11
N PHE A 272 12.20 -6.91 -3.06
CA PHE A 272 12.27 -5.60 -2.44
C PHE A 272 12.29 -5.72 -0.92
N VAL A 273 12.86 -4.74 -0.25
CA VAL A 273 12.77 -4.60 1.21
C VAL A 273 12.40 -3.17 1.56
N THR A 274 11.49 -3.03 2.52
CA THR A 274 11.17 -1.74 3.11
C THR A 274 12.15 -1.48 4.26
N ALA A 275 12.88 -0.38 4.20
CA ALA A 275 13.90 -0.03 5.18
C ALA A 275 13.73 1.40 5.66
N GLN A 276 13.80 1.61 6.97
CA GLN A 276 13.94 2.94 7.56
C GLN A 276 15.42 3.24 7.72
N ILE A 277 15.85 4.43 7.28
CA ILE A 277 17.23 4.88 7.47
C ILE A 277 17.35 5.49 8.86
N ASP A 278 18.26 4.95 9.67
CA ASP A 278 18.49 5.40 11.05
C ASP A 278 19.56 6.49 11.10
N SER A 279 20.64 6.30 10.33
CA SER A 279 21.75 7.25 10.29
C SER A 279 22.56 7.16 9.00
N VAL A 280 23.28 8.24 8.70
CA VAL A 280 24.22 8.32 7.57
C VAL A 280 25.55 8.84 8.10
N ASP A 281 26.60 8.05 7.94
CA ASP A 281 27.98 8.38 8.25
C ASP A 281 28.73 8.70 6.94
N CYS A 282 28.96 10.00 6.72
CA CYS A 282 29.65 10.51 5.54
C CYS A 282 31.18 10.31 5.57
N ASP A 283 31.76 9.97 6.72
CA ASP A 283 33.20 9.75 6.88
C ASP A 283 33.55 8.28 6.62
N ALA A 284 32.64 7.38 7.01
CA ALA A 284 32.77 5.94 6.77
C ALA A 284 32.10 5.46 5.46
N ASP A 285 31.39 6.33 4.75
CA ASP A 285 30.53 6.00 3.59
C ASP A 285 29.48 4.91 3.93
N VAL A 286 28.89 5.00 5.13
CA VAL A 286 27.94 4.01 5.65
C VAL A 286 26.56 4.63 5.83
N ILE A 287 25.53 3.91 5.40
CA ILE A 287 24.14 4.19 5.77
C ILE A 287 23.68 3.05 6.67
N THR A 288 23.18 3.38 7.86
CA THR A 288 22.60 2.38 8.75
C THR A 288 21.11 2.56 8.77
N GLY A 289 20.39 1.45 8.72
CA GLY A 289 18.95 1.41 8.85
C GLY A 289 18.49 0.11 9.46
N HIS A 290 17.19 -0.12 9.39
CA HIS A 290 16.62 -1.41 9.70
C HIS A 290 15.51 -1.72 8.69
N ALA A 291 15.39 -3.01 8.37
CA ALA A 291 14.21 -3.49 7.67
C ALA A 291 13.00 -3.19 8.57
N VAL A 292 12.07 -2.41 8.05
CA VAL A 292 10.76 -2.27 8.68
C VAL A 292 10.04 -3.59 8.39
N PRO A 293 9.47 -4.27 9.40
CA PRO A 293 8.71 -5.48 9.16
C PRO A 293 7.59 -5.16 8.17
N ASP A 294 7.77 -5.61 6.93
CA ASP A 294 6.72 -5.73 5.94
C ASP A 294 6.04 -7.08 6.21
N CYS A 295 4.71 -7.08 6.16
CA CYS A 295 3.85 -8.26 6.21
C CYS A 295 4.23 -9.38 5.23
N SER A 296 5.15 -9.16 4.29
CA SER A 296 5.67 -10.14 3.35
C SER A 296 6.68 -11.14 3.94
N THR A 297 7.39 -10.83 5.03
CA THR A 297 8.45 -11.70 5.58
C THR A 297 8.13 -12.32 6.94
N THR A 298 7.25 -11.69 7.73
CA THR A 298 6.85 -12.21 9.04
C THR A 298 5.37 -11.92 9.32
N ILE A 299 4.49 -12.91 9.12
CA ILE A 299 3.04 -12.78 9.35
C ILE A 299 2.72 -12.35 10.79
N SER A 300 3.54 -12.73 11.77
CA SER A 300 3.36 -12.38 13.18
C SER A 300 3.69 -10.93 13.53
N ALA A 301 4.31 -10.17 12.61
CA ALA A 301 4.64 -8.76 12.79
C ALA A 301 3.62 -7.82 12.12
N CYS A 302 2.62 -8.37 11.42
CA CYS A 302 1.54 -7.54 10.86
C CYS A 302 0.77 -6.87 11.99
N PRO A 303 0.49 -5.54 11.90
CA PRO A 303 -0.57 -4.96 12.69
C PRO A 303 -1.87 -5.73 12.37
N VAL A 304 -2.47 -6.32 13.40
CA VAL A 304 -3.86 -6.82 13.38
C VAL A 304 -4.70 -5.72 12.72
N PRO A 305 -5.59 -6.03 11.75
CA PRO A 305 -6.25 -5.05 10.89
C PRO A 305 -6.76 -3.85 11.69
N ALA A 306 -5.96 -2.80 11.69
CA ALA A 306 -6.33 -1.50 12.21
C ALA A 306 -6.55 -0.66 10.96
N LEU A 307 -7.83 -0.41 10.71
CA LEU A 307 -8.36 0.60 9.81
C LEU A 307 -7.39 1.78 9.71
N VAL A 308 -6.74 1.94 8.55
CA VAL A 308 -6.21 3.25 8.18
C VAL A 308 -7.43 4.12 7.94
N ARG A 309 -7.65 5.08 8.83
CA ARG A 309 -8.79 5.99 8.82
C ARG A 309 -8.58 7.12 7.82
#